data_AF-A0A4W2HGV8-F1
#
_entry.id   AF-A0A4W2HGV8-F1
#
_cell.length_a   1.000
_cell.length_b   1.000
_cell.length_c   1.000
_cell.angle_alpha   90.00
_cell.angle_beta   90.00
_cell.angle_gamma   90.00
#
_symmetry.space_group_name_H-M   'P 1'
#
loop_
_entity.id
_entity.type
_entity.pdbx_description
1 polymer ?
#
loop_
_entity_poly.entity_id
_entity_poly.type
_entity_poly.pdbx_seq_one_letter_code
_entity_poly.pdbx_strand_id
1 'polypeptide(L)'
;MLLKPHSRIQVFEGAEDNLPDRDALRAALAIRQLAEGLTADDLLLVLISGGGSALLPAPIPPVTLEEKQTLTKLLAARGATIQELNTIRKALSQLKGGGLAQAAYPAQVVSLILSDVVGDPVEVIASGPTVASIHSVQDCLYILNRYGLRTALPRSVKTVLARADSDPHGPHTCGHVLNVILGSNALALAEAQKQAEALGYRAVVLSTAIQGWGTPAAHGADWHQCHRRPLSVPASAVMM
;
A
#
# COMPACT_ATOMS: atom_id res chain seq x y z
N MET A 1 8.63 15.09 19.43
CA MET A 1 7.63 14.00 19.52
C MET A 1 6.70 14.28 20.71
N LEU A 2 5.37 14.31 20.51
CA LEU A 2 4.36 14.75 21.51
C LEU A 2 3.92 13.64 22.49
N LEU A 3 4.79 12.66 22.77
CA LEU A 3 4.44 11.59 23.71
C LEU A 3 4.88 11.94 25.12
N LYS A 4 3.98 11.72 26.08
CA LYS A 4 4.27 11.91 27.50
C LYS A 4 5.32 10.88 27.97
N PRO A 5 6.12 11.21 29.00
CA PRO A 5 6.90 10.19 29.72
C PRO A 5 5.96 9.06 30.15
N HIS A 6 6.34 7.80 29.90
CA HIS A 6 5.54 6.57 30.15
C HIS A 6 4.36 6.31 29.20
N SER A 7 4.41 6.85 27.97
CA SER A 7 3.47 6.43 26.92
C SER A 7 3.48 4.90 26.73
N ARG A 8 2.30 4.30 26.56
CA ARG A 8 2.15 2.88 26.15
C ARG A 8 2.47 2.67 24.66
N ILE A 9 2.64 3.76 23.91
CA ILE A 9 2.99 3.78 22.50
C ILE A 9 4.51 3.90 22.39
N GLN A 10 5.14 2.91 21.76
CA GLN A 10 6.52 2.97 21.31
C GLN A 10 6.55 3.60 19.93
N VAL A 11 7.57 4.42 19.64
CA VAL A 11 7.74 5.01 18.32
C VAL A 11 9.08 4.63 17.74
N PHE A 12 9.03 4.29 16.46
CA PHE A 12 10.18 3.97 15.64
C PHE A 12 10.17 4.93 14.45
N GLU A 13 11.35 5.43 14.12
CA GLU A 13 11.58 6.26 12.93
C GLU A 13 12.52 5.51 12.01
N GLY A 14 12.32 5.64 10.71
CA GLY A 14 13.09 4.96 9.69
C GLY A 14 12.49 5.21 8.31
N ALA A 15 12.98 4.45 7.34
CA ALA A 15 12.70 4.60 5.93
C ALA A 15 13.07 5.98 5.36
N GLU A 16 14.32 6.41 5.61
CA GLU A 16 14.88 7.63 5.01
C GLU A 16 14.70 7.63 3.48
N ASP A 17 14.34 8.79 2.91
CA ASP A 17 14.00 8.97 1.50
C ASP A 17 12.91 8.01 0.96
N ASN A 18 12.02 7.53 1.82
CA ASN A 18 10.99 6.53 1.48
C ASN A 18 11.60 5.22 0.92
N LEU A 19 12.79 4.86 1.40
CA LEU A 19 13.46 3.61 1.09
C LEU A 19 13.54 2.75 2.36
N PRO A 20 13.26 1.43 2.29
CA PRO A 20 13.45 0.55 3.43
C PRO A 20 14.86 0.68 4.02
N ASP A 21 15.00 0.72 5.34
CA ASP A 21 16.31 0.74 6.02
C ASP A 21 16.31 -0.19 7.24
N ARG A 22 17.41 -0.16 8.01
CA ARG A 22 17.58 -1.02 9.18
C ARG A 22 16.65 -0.65 10.33
N ASP A 23 16.33 0.63 10.48
CA ASP A 23 15.45 1.09 11.56
C ASP A 23 13.98 0.76 11.25
N ALA A 24 13.56 0.89 9.99
CA ALA A 24 12.29 0.38 9.50
C ALA A 24 12.18 -1.14 9.63
N LEU A 25 13.27 -1.89 9.36
CA LEU A 25 13.29 -3.34 9.60
C LEU A 25 13.11 -3.65 11.09
N ARG A 26 13.78 -2.91 11.99
CA ARG A 26 13.60 -3.07 13.44
C ARG A 26 12.15 -2.81 13.85
N ALA A 27 11.54 -1.75 13.33
CA ALA A 27 10.14 -1.42 13.55
C ALA A 27 9.20 -2.54 13.06
N ALA A 28 9.42 -3.04 11.84
CA ALA A 28 8.63 -4.10 11.25
C ALA A 28 8.72 -5.41 12.08
N LEU A 29 9.90 -5.77 12.57
CA LEU A 29 10.07 -6.94 13.43
C LEU A 29 9.37 -6.77 14.78
N ALA A 30 9.43 -5.57 15.39
CA ALA A 30 8.71 -5.28 16.63
C ALA A 30 7.18 -5.36 16.43
N ILE A 31 6.66 -4.83 15.32
CA ILE A 31 5.24 -4.93 14.95
C ILE A 31 4.83 -6.39 14.78
N ARG A 32 5.65 -7.19 14.08
CA ARG A 32 5.40 -8.63 13.91
C ARG A 32 5.34 -9.35 15.25
N GLN A 33 6.32 -9.11 16.12
CA GLN A 33 6.38 -9.73 17.44
C GLN A 33 5.17 -9.34 18.31
N LEU A 34 4.72 -8.09 18.22
CA LEU A 34 3.50 -7.65 18.90
C LEU A 34 2.28 -8.41 18.39
N ALA A 35 2.13 -8.52 17.06
CA ALA A 35 1.00 -9.20 16.45
C ALA A 35 0.95 -10.69 16.79
N GLU A 36 2.09 -11.38 16.75
CA GLU A 36 2.22 -12.82 17.07
C GLU A 36 1.90 -13.13 18.55
N GLY A 37 1.95 -12.13 19.43
CA GLY A 37 1.62 -12.29 20.85
C GLY A 37 0.14 -12.10 21.18
N LEU A 38 -0.70 -11.75 20.21
CA LEU A 38 -2.13 -11.48 20.44
C LEU A 38 -2.96 -12.76 20.51
N THR A 39 -4.05 -12.68 21.26
CA THR A 39 -4.99 -13.77 21.48
C THR A 39 -6.37 -13.44 20.92
N ALA A 40 -7.32 -14.39 20.97
CA ALA A 40 -8.67 -14.19 20.45
C ALA A 40 -9.47 -13.10 21.20
N ASP A 41 -9.05 -12.78 22.43
CA ASP A 41 -9.67 -11.73 23.27
C ASP A 41 -9.09 -10.33 22.99
N ASP A 42 -8.07 -10.24 22.14
CA ASP A 42 -7.41 -9.00 21.78
C ASP A 42 -7.96 -8.39 20.48
N LEU A 43 -7.74 -7.08 20.35
CA LEU A 43 -8.02 -6.31 19.13
C LEU A 43 -6.75 -5.63 18.65
N LEU A 44 -6.32 -5.95 17.43
CA LEU A 44 -5.26 -5.22 16.74
C LEU A 44 -5.85 -4.04 15.95
N LEU A 45 -5.56 -2.83 16.41
CA LEU A 45 -5.86 -1.62 15.65
C LEU A 45 -4.65 -1.24 14.76
N VAL A 46 -4.85 -1.28 13.45
CA VAL A 46 -3.81 -0.94 12.46
C VAL A 46 -4.14 0.41 11.84
N LEU A 47 -3.28 1.40 12.01
CA LEU A 47 -3.44 2.72 11.43
C LEU A 47 -2.48 2.85 10.24
N ILE A 48 -3.02 3.00 9.03
CA ILE A 48 -2.25 3.02 7.79
C ILE A 48 -2.37 4.38 7.11
N SER A 49 -1.24 4.93 6.71
CA SER A 49 -1.12 6.11 5.85
C SER A 49 -0.08 5.87 4.74
N GLY A 50 0.16 6.89 3.91
CA GLY A 50 1.23 6.88 2.91
C GLY A 50 2.61 6.54 3.50
N GLY A 51 3.47 5.93 2.67
CA GLY A 51 4.84 5.53 3.06
C GLY A 51 4.97 4.13 3.70
N GLY A 52 3.86 3.46 4.05
CA GLY A 52 3.88 2.17 4.74
C GLY A 52 4.68 1.05 4.04
N SER A 53 4.79 1.10 2.70
CA SER A 53 5.58 0.12 1.95
C SER A 53 7.07 0.14 2.30
N ALA A 54 7.63 1.31 2.57
CA ALA A 54 9.03 1.49 2.96
C ALA A 54 9.24 1.30 4.46
N LEU A 55 8.27 1.73 5.28
CA LEU A 55 8.30 1.66 6.75
C LEU A 55 8.05 0.25 7.34
N LEU A 56 7.46 -0.66 6.57
CA LEU A 56 7.19 -2.03 7.00
C LEU A 56 7.99 -3.11 6.23
N PRO A 57 9.33 -3.05 6.16
CA PRO A 57 10.12 -4.05 5.47
C PRO A 57 10.39 -5.24 6.39
N ALA A 58 9.66 -6.33 6.20
CA ALA A 58 9.93 -7.60 6.88
C ALA A 58 10.22 -8.69 5.85
N PRO A 59 11.48 -8.91 5.43
CA PRO A 59 11.81 -9.98 4.47
C PRO A 59 11.62 -11.36 5.10
N ILE A 60 11.26 -12.37 4.31
CA ILE A 60 11.10 -13.75 4.78
C ILE A 60 12.49 -14.40 4.91
N PRO A 61 12.92 -14.87 6.09
CA PRO A 61 14.20 -15.58 6.21
C PRO A 61 14.27 -16.82 5.29
N PRO A 62 15.40 -17.08 4.62
CA PRO A 62 16.71 -16.44 4.83
C PRO A 62 16.99 -15.21 3.96
N VAL A 63 15.99 -14.60 3.32
CA VAL A 63 16.19 -13.39 2.49
C VAL A 63 16.55 -12.20 3.38
N THR A 64 17.61 -11.47 3.02
CA THR A 64 18.01 -10.26 3.74
C THR A 64 17.32 -9.01 3.21
N LEU A 65 17.37 -7.92 3.98
CA LEU A 65 16.87 -6.62 3.54
C LEU A 65 17.63 -6.14 2.30
N GLU A 66 18.95 -6.29 2.30
CA GLU A 66 19.83 -5.88 1.21
C GLU A 66 19.52 -6.67 -0.07
N GLU A 67 19.26 -7.97 0.03
CA GLU A 67 18.87 -8.80 -1.12
C GLU A 67 17.54 -8.34 -1.70
N LYS A 68 16.55 -8.06 -0.84
CA LYS A 68 15.23 -7.56 -1.24
C LYS A 68 15.33 -6.19 -1.93
N GLN A 69 16.13 -5.28 -1.40
CA GLN A 69 16.39 -3.97 -2.01
C GLN A 69 17.09 -4.11 -3.36
N THR A 70 18.13 -4.95 -3.43
CA THR A 70 18.93 -5.17 -4.65
C THR A 70 18.05 -5.74 -5.76
N LEU A 71 17.24 -6.74 -5.46
CA LEU A 71 16.30 -7.31 -6.44
C LEU A 71 15.28 -6.27 -6.92
N THR A 72 14.73 -5.46 -6.01
CA THR A 72 13.77 -4.40 -6.36
C THR A 72 14.41 -3.35 -7.29
N LYS A 73 15.65 -2.92 -6.97
CA LYS A 73 16.41 -1.98 -7.80
C LYS A 73 16.73 -2.55 -9.19
N LEU A 74 17.13 -3.82 -9.27
CA LEU A 74 17.40 -4.48 -10.55
C LEU A 74 16.15 -4.60 -11.43
N LEU A 75 15.02 -4.96 -10.85
CA LEU A 75 13.75 -5.01 -11.57
C LEU A 75 13.34 -3.61 -12.06
N ALA A 76 13.41 -2.60 -11.21
CA ALA A 76 13.10 -1.21 -11.58
C ALA A 76 14.02 -0.71 -12.72
N ALA A 77 15.32 -0.98 -12.63
CA ALA A 77 16.28 -0.62 -13.67
C ALA A 77 16.03 -1.33 -15.01
N ARG A 78 15.37 -2.49 -15.00
CA ARG A 78 14.95 -3.23 -16.20
C ARG A 78 13.54 -2.86 -16.69
N GLY A 79 12.92 -1.82 -16.11
CA GLY A 79 11.62 -1.33 -16.51
C GLY A 79 10.44 -2.18 -16.00
N ALA A 80 10.59 -2.85 -14.86
CA ALA A 80 9.47 -3.49 -14.19
C ALA A 80 8.39 -2.47 -13.80
N THR A 81 7.14 -2.81 -14.06
CA THR A 81 5.99 -2.00 -13.65
C THR A 81 5.87 -1.97 -12.13
N ILE A 82 5.18 -0.96 -11.59
CA ILE A 82 4.97 -0.85 -10.14
C ILE A 82 4.18 -2.05 -9.59
N GLN A 83 3.25 -2.60 -10.39
CA GLN A 83 2.49 -3.80 -10.06
C GLN A 83 3.42 -5.01 -9.93
N GLU A 84 4.30 -5.24 -10.91
CA GLU A 84 5.27 -6.35 -10.87
C GLU A 84 6.25 -6.22 -9.69
N LEU A 85 6.72 -4.99 -9.41
CA LEU A 85 7.53 -4.72 -8.22
C LEU A 85 6.77 -5.02 -6.92
N ASN A 86 5.48 -4.67 -6.84
CA ASN A 86 4.63 -4.98 -5.69
C ASN A 86 4.43 -6.48 -5.51
N THR A 87 4.19 -7.23 -6.59
CA THR A 87 4.06 -8.68 -6.57
C THR A 87 5.29 -9.34 -5.95
N ILE A 88 6.49 -8.99 -6.43
CA ILE A 88 7.76 -9.53 -5.88
C ILE A 88 7.97 -9.07 -4.43
N ARG A 89 7.73 -7.78 -4.13
CA ARG A 89 7.93 -7.25 -2.77
C ARG A 89 7.02 -7.90 -1.73
N LYS A 90 5.78 -8.24 -2.11
CA LYS A 90 4.81 -8.97 -1.26
C LYS A 90 5.25 -10.41 -1.04
N ALA A 91 5.58 -11.14 -2.11
CA ALA A 91 5.98 -12.54 -2.03
C ALA A 91 7.24 -12.78 -1.18
N LEU A 92 8.11 -11.77 -1.08
CA LEU A 92 9.31 -11.80 -0.24
C LEU A 92 9.10 -11.06 1.09
N SER A 93 7.88 -10.91 1.59
CA SER A 93 7.61 -10.23 2.86
C SER A 93 6.76 -11.06 3.82
N GLN A 94 7.11 -11.00 5.11
CA GLN A 94 6.34 -11.61 6.19
C GLN A 94 5.09 -10.81 6.58
N LEU A 95 5.10 -9.49 6.36
CA LEU A 95 4.01 -8.60 6.84
C LEU A 95 3.13 -8.04 5.73
N LYS A 96 3.58 -8.07 4.47
CA LYS A 96 2.82 -7.54 3.32
C LYS A 96 1.88 -8.62 2.78
N GLY A 97 0.87 -8.23 2.00
CA GLY A 97 -0.03 -9.19 1.36
C GLY A 97 -0.83 -10.05 2.34
N GLY A 98 -1.26 -9.47 3.47
CA GLY A 98 -2.03 -10.14 4.51
C GLY A 98 -1.19 -10.73 5.62
N GLY A 99 0.14 -10.68 5.53
CA GLY A 99 1.04 -11.27 6.52
C GLY A 99 0.89 -10.71 7.94
N LEU A 100 0.59 -9.40 8.09
CA LEU A 100 0.30 -8.82 9.40
C LEU A 100 -1.02 -9.36 9.98
N ALA A 101 -2.06 -9.48 9.14
CA ALA A 101 -3.32 -10.07 9.57
C ALA A 101 -3.16 -11.54 9.98
N GLN A 102 -2.34 -12.30 9.26
CA GLN A 102 -2.02 -13.70 9.60
C GLN A 102 -1.26 -13.79 10.92
N ALA A 103 -0.25 -12.93 11.13
CA ALA A 103 0.51 -12.89 12.38
C ALA A 103 -0.38 -12.56 13.59
N ALA A 104 -1.44 -11.77 13.40
CA ALA A 104 -2.37 -11.41 14.46
C ALA A 104 -3.45 -12.46 14.74
N TYR A 105 -3.64 -13.46 13.88
CA TYR A 105 -4.66 -14.49 14.11
C TYR A 105 -4.34 -15.28 15.40
N PRO A 106 -5.29 -15.47 16.32
CA PRO A 106 -6.75 -15.35 16.14
C PRO A 106 -7.39 -14.01 16.56
N ALA A 107 -6.62 -12.99 16.93
CA ALA A 107 -7.15 -11.68 17.33
C ALA A 107 -7.95 -11.01 16.20
N GLN A 108 -8.95 -10.20 16.55
CA GLN A 108 -9.63 -9.36 15.55
C GLN A 108 -8.72 -8.24 15.08
N VAL A 109 -8.80 -7.87 13.79
CA VAL A 109 -8.00 -6.78 13.22
C VAL A 109 -8.92 -5.71 12.64
N VAL A 110 -8.73 -4.47 13.06
CA VAL A 110 -9.39 -3.30 12.45
C VAL A 110 -8.32 -2.41 11.86
N SER A 111 -8.35 -2.24 10.54
CA SER A 111 -7.44 -1.39 9.79
C SER A 111 -8.15 -0.10 9.40
N LEU A 112 -7.59 1.04 9.82
CA LEU A 112 -8.08 2.38 9.53
C LEU A 112 -7.09 3.07 8.59
N ILE A 113 -7.55 3.44 7.40
CA ILE A 113 -6.68 3.73 6.27
C ILE A 113 -6.89 5.15 5.75
N LEU A 114 -5.80 5.89 5.60
CA LEU A 114 -5.72 7.10 4.79
C LEU A 114 -5.04 6.76 3.46
N SER A 115 -5.82 6.77 2.39
CA SER A 115 -5.37 6.40 1.05
C SER A 115 -4.76 7.57 0.32
N ASP A 116 -3.52 7.38 -0.14
CA ASP A 116 -2.81 8.24 -1.10
C ASP A 116 -2.75 7.60 -2.50
N VAL A 117 -3.49 6.50 -2.72
CA VAL A 117 -3.50 5.73 -3.97
C VAL A 117 -4.79 5.99 -4.73
N VAL A 118 -4.68 6.35 -6.01
CA VAL A 118 -5.83 6.53 -6.90
C VAL A 118 -6.70 5.26 -6.94
N GLY A 119 -8.01 5.45 -6.72
CA GLY A 119 -9.01 4.38 -6.71
C GLY A 119 -9.10 3.60 -5.38
N ASP A 120 -8.28 3.96 -4.39
CA ASP A 120 -8.25 3.37 -3.05
C ASP A 120 -8.16 1.82 -2.96
N PRO A 121 -7.37 1.12 -3.82
CA PRO A 121 -7.23 -0.33 -3.72
C PRO A 121 -6.45 -0.73 -2.46
N VAL A 122 -7.14 -1.28 -1.47
CA VAL A 122 -6.59 -1.62 -0.13
C VAL A 122 -5.40 -2.57 -0.21
N GLU A 123 -5.41 -3.50 -1.17
CA GLU A 123 -4.33 -4.45 -1.41
C GLU A 123 -3.03 -3.78 -1.90
N VAL A 124 -3.11 -2.56 -2.45
CA VAL A 124 -1.95 -1.79 -2.91
C VAL A 124 -1.46 -0.82 -1.84
N ILE A 125 -2.38 -0.22 -1.07
CA ILE A 125 -2.04 0.73 -0.01
C ILE A 125 -1.13 0.03 1.02
N ALA A 126 0.06 0.62 1.25
CA ALA A 126 1.11 0.03 2.08
C ALA A 126 1.49 -1.44 1.73
N SER A 127 1.21 -1.88 0.50
CA SER A 127 1.32 -3.28 0.04
C SER A 127 0.36 -4.27 0.75
N GLY A 128 -0.77 -3.79 1.25
CA GLY A 128 -1.87 -4.59 1.78
C GLY A 128 -1.47 -5.50 2.95
N PRO A 129 -0.92 -4.99 4.07
CA PRO A 129 -0.49 -5.85 5.19
C PRO A 129 -1.66 -6.61 5.85
N THR A 130 -2.87 -6.08 5.73
CA THR A 130 -4.12 -6.61 6.31
C THR A 130 -5.07 -7.22 5.27
N VAL A 131 -4.65 -7.34 4.01
CA VAL A 131 -5.47 -7.89 2.92
C VAL A 131 -4.71 -9.03 2.24
N ALA A 132 -5.36 -10.19 2.13
CA ALA A 132 -4.76 -11.36 1.50
C ALA A 132 -4.27 -11.04 0.08
N SER A 133 -3.02 -11.42 -0.21
CA SER A 133 -2.48 -11.31 -1.55
C SER A 133 -3.17 -12.31 -2.48
N ILE A 134 -3.61 -11.83 -3.65
CA ILE A 134 -4.15 -12.67 -4.73
C ILE A 134 -3.07 -13.24 -5.65
N HIS A 135 -1.82 -12.77 -5.53
CA HIS A 135 -0.72 -13.21 -6.39
C HIS A 135 -0.10 -14.52 -5.92
N SER A 136 0.20 -15.36 -6.90
CA SER A 136 0.82 -16.66 -6.73
C SER A 136 2.36 -16.59 -6.83
N VAL A 137 3.02 -17.67 -6.42
CA VAL A 137 4.46 -17.84 -6.65
C VAL A 137 4.78 -17.89 -8.15
N GLN A 138 3.87 -18.45 -8.95
CA GLN A 138 3.99 -18.55 -10.40
C GLN A 138 4.08 -17.16 -11.03
N ASP A 139 3.31 -16.18 -10.55
CA ASP A 139 3.40 -14.79 -11.01
C ASP A 139 4.80 -14.22 -10.76
N CYS A 140 5.37 -14.49 -9.58
CA CYS A 140 6.72 -14.05 -9.25
C CYS A 140 7.77 -14.67 -10.17
N LEU A 141 7.67 -15.98 -10.42
CA LEU A 141 8.58 -16.70 -11.31
C LEU A 141 8.47 -16.22 -12.77
N TYR A 142 7.26 -15.88 -13.23
CA TYR A 142 7.01 -15.31 -14.54
C TYR A 142 7.70 -13.94 -14.68
N ILE A 143 7.51 -13.04 -13.71
CA ILE A 143 8.14 -11.71 -13.69
C ILE A 143 9.67 -11.86 -13.70
N LEU A 144 10.22 -12.69 -12.82
CA LEU A 144 11.67 -12.91 -12.72
C LEU A 144 12.27 -13.50 -14.00
N ASN A 145 11.51 -14.30 -14.74
CA ASN A 145 11.91 -14.83 -16.04
C ASN A 145 11.84 -13.77 -17.14
N ARG A 146 10.75 -13.01 -17.20
CA ARG A 146 10.55 -11.90 -18.16
C ARG A 146 11.71 -10.91 -18.13
N TYR A 147 12.20 -10.61 -16.93
CA TYR A 147 13.33 -9.70 -16.75
C TYR A 147 14.69 -10.41 -16.74
N GLY A 148 14.79 -11.71 -17.05
CA GLY A 148 16.07 -12.42 -17.16
C GLY A 148 16.89 -12.46 -15.86
N LEU A 149 16.22 -12.51 -14.70
CA LEU A 149 16.86 -12.54 -13.37
C LEU A 149 16.84 -13.93 -12.73
N ARG A 150 16.05 -14.87 -13.25
CA ARG A 150 15.84 -16.21 -12.66
C ARG A 150 17.14 -16.96 -12.34
N THR A 151 18.14 -16.89 -13.22
CA THR A 151 19.43 -17.56 -13.03
C THR A 151 20.30 -16.86 -11.97
N ALA A 152 20.28 -15.53 -11.96
CA ALA A 152 21.05 -14.66 -11.07
C ALA A 152 20.44 -14.47 -9.67
N LEU A 153 19.28 -15.06 -9.40
CA LEU A 153 18.61 -14.96 -8.10
C LEU A 153 19.49 -15.55 -6.97
N PRO A 154 19.61 -14.84 -5.82
CA PRO A 154 20.21 -15.39 -4.62
C PRO A 154 19.55 -16.70 -4.18
N ARG A 155 20.33 -17.58 -3.54
CA ARG A 155 19.82 -18.87 -3.03
C ARG A 155 18.68 -18.66 -2.03
N SER A 156 18.77 -17.63 -1.18
CA SER A 156 17.75 -17.27 -0.21
C SER A 156 16.38 -17.01 -0.85
N VAL A 157 16.35 -16.20 -1.91
CA VAL A 157 15.13 -15.87 -2.67
C VAL A 157 14.56 -17.12 -3.35
N LYS A 158 15.41 -17.95 -3.95
CA LYS A 158 14.99 -19.23 -4.55
C LYS A 158 14.34 -20.15 -3.51
N THR A 159 14.91 -20.25 -2.31
CA THR A 159 14.36 -21.05 -1.20
C THR A 159 12.99 -20.54 -0.76
N VAL A 160 12.81 -19.23 -0.59
CA VAL A 160 11.51 -18.65 -0.18
C VAL A 160 10.43 -18.92 -1.23
N LEU A 161 10.73 -18.66 -2.50
CA LEU A 161 9.75 -18.91 -3.57
C LEU A 161 9.38 -20.38 -3.69
N ALA A 162 10.33 -21.31 -3.57
CA ALA A 162 10.05 -22.74 -3.61
C ALA A 162 9.17 -23.22 -2.45
N ARG A 163 9.35 -22.67 -1.23
CA ARG A 163 8.52 -23.02 -0.06
C ARG A 163 7.08 -22.57 -0.22
N ALA A 164 6.88 -21.35 -0.71
CA ALA A 164 5.54 -20.80 -0.90
C ALA A 164 4.73 -21.57 -1.96
N ASP A 165 5.41 -22.23 -2.92
CA ASP A 165 4.75 -23.08 -3.93
C ASP A 165 4.24 -24.41 -3.34
N SER A 166 4.76 -24.79 -2.16
CA SER A 166 4.49 -26.07 -1.51
C SER A 166 3.49 -25.96 -0.35
N ASP A 167 2.96 -24.76 -0.06
CA ASP A 167 2.03 -24.56 1.05
C ASP A 167 0.64 -25.12 0.68
N PRO A 168 0.16 -26.19 1.33
CA PRO A 168 -1.13 -26.80 1.04
C PRO A 168 -2.30 -25.92 1.52
N HIS A 169 -2.04 -24.92 2.36
CA HIS A 169 -3.01 -23.93 2.77
C HIS A 169 -2.98 -22.80 1.75
N GLY A 170 -3.91 -22.81 0.78
CA GLY A 170 -4.10 -21.70 -0.16
C GLY A 170 -4.26 -20.35 0.55
N PRO A 171 -4.36 -19.22 -0.18
CA PRO A 171 -4.26 -17.88 0.41
C PRO A 171 -5.13 -17.74 1.65
N HIS A 172 -4.50 -17.53 2.81
CA HIS A 172 -5.18 -17.46 4.09
C HIS A 172 -6.27 -16.39 4.03
N THR A 173 -7.51 -16.78 4.36
CA THR A 173 -8.64 -15.84 4.38
C THR A 173 -8.46 -14.86 5.55
N CYS A 174 -8.43 -13.56 5.27
CA CYS A 174 -8.42 -12.50 6.29
C CYS A 174 -9.84 -12.24 6.86
N GLY A 175 -10.57 -13.29 7.25
CA GLY A 175 -11.97 -13.19 7.68
C GLY A 175 -12.17 -12.46 9.01
N HIS A 176 -11.12 -12.40 9.84
CA HIS A 176 -11.07 -11.66 11.12
C HIS A 176 -10.64 -10.20 10.96
N VAL A 177 -10.61 -9.69 9.73
CA VAL A 177 -10.10 -8.34 9.42
C VAL A 177 -11.21 -7.45 8.85
N LEU A 178 -11.36 -6.27 9.44
CA LEU A 178 -12.16 -5.17 8.91
C LEU A 178 -11.21 -4.06 8.41
N ASN A 179 -11.24 -3.76 7.11
CA ASN A 179 -10.51 -2.63 6.53
C ASN A 179 -11.47 -1.47 6.23
N VAL A 180 -11.17 -0.28 6.74
CA VAL A 180 -11.98 0.93 6.59
C VAL A 180 -11.12 2.07 6.06
N ILE A 181 -11.48 2.62 4.91
CA ILE A 181 -10.89 3.85 4.39
C ILE A 181 -11.56 5.03 5.10
N LEU A 182 -10.80 5.73 5.95
CA LEU A 182 -11.27 6.92 6.66
C LEU A 182 -11.06 8.20 5.88
N GLY A 183 -10.09 8.22 4.96
CA GLY A 183 -9.78 9.38 4.16
C GLY A 183 -9.16 8.99 2.83
N SER A 184 -9.59 9.66 1.77
CA SER A 184 -9.02 9.55 0.43
C SER A 184 -9.30 10.80 -0.38
N ASN A 185 -8.66 10.93 -1.55
CA ASN A 185 -8.92 12.04 -2.47
C ASN A 185 -10.39 12.09 -2.92
N ALA A 186 -11.04 10.93 -3.10
CA ALA A 186 -12.45 10.89 -3.46
C ALA A 186 -13.34 11.46 -2.36
N LEU A 187 -13.07 11.13 -1.09
CA LEU A 187 -13.79 11.67 0.06
C LEU A 187 -13.56 13.18 0.20
N ALA A 188 -12.33 13.64 0.01
CA ALA A 188 -11.98 15.06 0.05
C ALA A 188 -12.70 15.86 -1.05
N LEU A 189 -12.70 15.35 -2.29
CA LEU A 189 -13.38 15.98 -3.43
C LEU A 189 -14.90 16.01 -3.24
N ALA A 190 -15.49 14.93 -2.72
CA ALA A 190 -16.92 14.87 -2.44
C ALA A 190 -17.32 15.92 -1.39
N GLU A 191 -16.52 16.11 -0.35
CA GLU A 191 -16.82 17.11 0.68
C GLU A 191 -16.58 18.54 0.19
N ALA A 192 -15.53 18.76 -0.60
CA ALA A 192 -15.29 20.03 -1.25
C ALA A 192 -16.47 20.41 -2.18
N GLN A 193 -16.98 19.46 -2.96
CA GLN A 193 -18.14 19.68 -3.85
C GLN A 193 -19.35 20.15 -3.05
N LYS A 194 -19.71 19.44 -1.97
CA LYS A 194 -20.84 19.82 -1.11
C LYS A 194 -20.67 21.23 -0.54
N GLN A 195 -19.46 21.57 -0.08
CA GLN A 195 -19.20 22.89 0.48
C GLN A 195 -19.31 24.00 -0.57
N ALA A 196 -18.84 23.76 -1.80
CA ALA A 196 -19.00 24.70 -2.90
C ALA A 196 -20.47 24.89 -3.28
N GLU A 197 -21.26 23.81 -3.32
CA GLU A 197 -22.70 23.86 -3.55
C GLU A 197 -23.44 24.62 -2.43
N ALA A 198 -23.07 24.41 -1.17
CA ALA A 198 -23.62 25.14 -0.03
C ALA A 198 -23.32 26.66 -0.07
N LEU A 199 -22.22 27.05 -0.71
CA LEU A 199 -21.85 28.45 -0.94
C LEU A 199 -22.51 29.05 -2.21
N GLY A 200 -23.36 28.28 -2.90
CA GLY A 200 -24.10 28.73 -4.09
C GLY A 200 -23.34 28.59 -5.41
N TYR A 201 -22.20 27.89 -5.41
CA TYR A 201 -21.50 27.56 -6.65
C TYR A 201 -22.12 26.32 -7.29
N ARG A 202 -22.04 26.23 -8.61
CA ARG A 202 -22.21 24.96 -9.30
C ARG A 202 -20.88 24.22 -9.29
N ALA A 203 -20.78 23.14 -8.53
CA ALA A 203 -19.56 22.34 -8.44
C ALA A 203 -19.63 21.09 -9.33
N VAL A 204 -18.52 20.77 -9.99
CA VAL A 204 -18.38 19.53 -10.77
C VAL A 204 -17.01 18.91 -10.48
N VAL A 205 -17.02 17.65 -10.04
CA VAL A 205 -15.81 16.83 -9.94
C VAL A 205 -15.52 16.23 -11.30
N LEU A 206 -14.42 16.64 -11.94
CA LEU A 206 -14.07 16.18 -13.28
C LEU A 206 -13.47 14.77 -13.27
N SER A 207 -12.66 14.47 -12.27
CA SER A 207 -12.03 13.16 -12.08
C SER A 207 -11.53 13.03 -10.65
N THR A 208 -11.46 11.80 -10.17
CA THR A 208 -10.80 11.40 -8.91
C THR A 208 -9.52 10.61 -9.17
N ALA A 209 -9.14 10.47 -10.45
CA ALA A 209 -8.12 9.54 -10.92
C ALA A 209 -7.15 10.18 -11.91
N ILE A 210 -6.87 11.46 -11.74
CA ILE A 210 -5.92 12.17 -12.61
C ILE A 210 -4.52 11.59 -12.37
N GLN A 211 -3.92 11.09 -13.45
CA GLN A 211 -2.56 10.56 -13.48
C GLN A 211 -1.82 11.19 -14.65
N GLY A 212 -0.61 11.70 -14.41
CA GLY A 212 0.23 12.30 -15.44
C GLY A 212 1.52 12.86 -14.86
N TRP A 213 2.54 13.00 -15.72
CA TRP A 213 3.75 13.76 -15.38
C TRP A 213 3.38 15.25 -15.30
N GLY A 214 4.04 16.03 -14.44
CA GLY A 214 3.58 17.35 -13.96
C GLY A 214 3.30 18.49 -14.95
N THR A 215 3.15 18.25 -16.26
CA THR A 215 2.86 19.28 -17.27
C THR A 215 1.60 19.06 -18.14
N PRO A 216 1.14 17.84 -18.54
CA PRO A 216 -0.08 17.71 -19.36
C PRO A 216 -1.37 17.50 -18.57
N ALA A 217 -1.32 17.06 -17.30
CA ALA A 217 -2.54 16.74 -16.53
C ALA A 217 -3.47 17.94 -16.31
N ALA A 218 -2.92 19.16 -16.31
CA ALA A 218 -3.68 20.41 -16.22
C ALA A 218 -4.33 20.84 -17.56
N HIS A 219 -3.87 20.30 -18.70
CA HIS A 219 -4.29 20.71 -20.05
C HIS A 219 -5.27 19.73 -20.72
N GLY A 220 -5.39 18.50 -20.20
CA GLY A 220 -6.21 17.44 -20.79
C GLY A 220 -7.66 17.39 -20.33
N ALA A 221 -8.05 18.16 -19.30
CA ALA A 221 -9.45 18.44 -19.05
C ALA A 221 -9.92 19.41 -20.14
N ASP A 222 -10.63 18.89 -21.14
CA ASP A 222 -11.13 19.64 -22.28
C ASP A 222 -12.10 20.75 -21.81
N TRP A 223 -11.52 21.92 -21.48
CA TRP A 223 -12.21 23.13 -21.01
C TRP A 223 -13.32 23.59 -21.98
N HIS A 224 -13.30 23.12 -23.23
CA HIS A 224 -14.20 23.53 -24.29
C HIS A 224 -15.61 22.90 -24.21
N GLN A 225 -15.83 21.86 -23.42
CA GLN A 225 -17.16 21.21 -23.38
C GLN A 225 -18.15 21.88 -22.40
N CYS A 226 -17.67 22.72 -21.48
CA CYS A 226 -18.53 23.48 -20.55
C CYS A 226 -19.12 24.78 -21.14
N HIS A 227 -18.61 25.29 -22.28
CA HIS A 227 -19.01 26.61 -22.80
C HIS A 227 -20.11 26.60 -23.88
N ARG A 228 -20.78 25.47 -24.16
CA ARG A 228 -21.87 25.40 -25.16
C ARG A 228 -23.29 25.49 -24.59
N ARG A 229 -23.49 26.12 -23.43
CA ARG A 229 -24.82 26.55 -22.98
C ARG A 229 -24.75 27.99 -22.44
N PRO A 230 -25.74 28.87 -22.76
CA PRO A 230 -25.70 30.26 -22.32
C PRO A 230 -25.73 30.29 -20.79
N LEU A 231 -24.64 30.75 -20.17
CA LEU A 231 -24.51 30.83 -18.72
C LEU A 231 -25.21 32.09 -18.22
N SER A 232 -26.41 31.90 -17.66
CA SER A 232 -27.06 32.83 -16.74
C SER A 232 -27.16 32.18 -15.35
N VAL A 233 -26.03 31.89 -14.70
CA VAL A 233 -25.97 31.30 -13.33
C VAL A 233 -24.58 31.54 -12.69
N PRO A 234 -24.45 31.50 -11.34
CA PRO A 234 -23.28 31.99 -10.60
C PRO A 234 -22.03 31.13 -10.84
N ALA A 235 -20.88 31.65 -10.40
CA ALA A 235 -19.55 31.09 -10.61
C ALA A 235 -19.51 29.54 -10.47
N SER A 236 -18.78 28.89 -11.38
CA SER A 236 -18.60 27.43 -11.37
C SER A 236 -17.30 27.05 -10.67
N ALA A 237 -17.34 26.05 -9.80
CA ALA A 237 -16.16 25.47 -9.14
C ALA A 237 -15.81 24.14 -9.80
N VAL A 238 -14.59 24.02 -10.31
CA VAL A 238 -14.08 22.82 -10.96
C VAL A 238 -13.09 22.14 -10.01
N MET A 239 -13.32 20.87 -9.73
CA MET A 239 -12.51 20.08 -8.79
C MET A 239 -11.86 18.90 -9.51
N MET A 240 -10.59 18.67 -9.20
CA MET A 240 -9.69 17.70 -9.83
C MET A 240 -8.79 17.07 -8.78
#